data_AF-A0A480AWD4-F1
#
_entry.id   AF-A0A480AWD4-F1
#
_cell.length_a   1.000
_cell.length_b   1.000
_cell.length_c   1.000
_cell.angle_alpha   90.00
_cell.angle_beta   90.00
_cell.angle_gamma   90.00
#
_symmetry.space_group_name_H-M   'P 1'
#
loop_
_entity.id
_entity.type
_entity.pdbx_description
1 polymer ?
#
loop_
_entity_poly.entity_id
_entity_poly.type
_entity_poly.pdbx_seq_one_letter_code
_entity_poly.pdbx_strand_id
1 'polypeptide(L)'
;MDGARRPPAVLAPRALLEILGEELLGQLVGLPVASISQAAEEGQTADRLAWISQVVSYLQGAYSNGGIRRWFTRPRAQLDGRSPLEALGPGWRSDAGPAAIALRLAKELV
;
A
#
# COMPACT_ATOMS: atom_id res chain seq x y z
N MET A 1 -23.85 -3.34 -18.41
CA MET A 1 -23.25 -1.99 -18.52
C MET A 1 -22.08 -1.97 -17.54
N ASP A 2 -21.02 -2.68 -17.91
CA ASP A 2 -19.78 -2.73 -17.13
C ASP A 2 -19.08 -1.39 -17.29
N GLY A 3 -19.36 -0.47 -16.36
CA GLY A 3 -18.54 0.71 -16.17
C GLY A 3 -17.17 0.21 -15.75
N ALA A 4 -16.26 0.05 -16.73
CA ALA A 4 -14.88 -0.33 -16.51
C ALA A 4 -14.30 0.65 -15.47
N ARG A 5 -14.27 0.20 -14.21
CA ARG A 5 -13.84 0.99 -13.06
C ARG A 5 -12.39 1.36 -13.37
N ARG A 6 -12.16 2.63 -13.73
CA ARG A 6 -10.87 3.13 -14.22
C ARG A 6 -9.80 2.64 -13.22
N PRO A 7 -8.72 1.98 -13.67
CA PRO A 7 -7.71 1.51 -12.74
C PRO A 7 -7.21 2.73 -11.95
N PRO A 8 -7.02 2.57 -10.62
CA PRO A 8 -6.50 3.66 -9.81
C PRO A 8 -5.24 4.25 -10.43
N ALA A 9 -5.12 5.57 -10.41
CA ALA A 9 -3.92 6.24 -10.89
C ALA A 9 -2.69 5.72 -10.11
N VAL A 10 -1.59 5.47 -10.83
CA VAL A 10 -0.30 5.18 -10.21
C VAL A 10 0.22 6.48 -9.58
N LEU A 11 0.36 6.47 -8.26
CA LEU A 11 0.85 7.56 -7.45
C LEU A 11 2.38 7.55 -7.48
N ALA A 12 2.96 8.72 -7.74
CA ALA A 12 4.40 8.91 -7.64
C ALA A 12 4.88 8.72 -6.17
N PRO A 13 6.14 8.30 -5.94
CA PRO A 13 6.68 8.10 -4.60
C PRO A 13 6.51 9.30 -3.67
N ARG A 14 6.63 10.53 -4.19
CA ARG A 14 6.41 11.76 -3.43
C ARG A 14 4.97 11.89 -2.89
N ALA A 15 3.97 11.54 -3.70
CA ALA A 15 2.57 11.57 -3.26
C ALA A 15 2.32 10.51 -2.17
N LEU A 16 2.92 9.32 -2.30
CA LEU A 16 2.86 8.29 -1.27
C LEU A 16 3.49 8.77 0.05
N LEU A 17 4.61 9.47 -0.02
CA LEU A 17 5.26 10.06 1.16
C LEU A 17 4.36 11.08 1.86
N GLU A 18 3.71 11.96 1.11
CA GLU A 18 2.77 12.95 1.66
C GLU A 18 1.57 12.27 2.36
N ILE A 19 1.04 11.21 1.76
CA ILE A 19 -0.14 10.50 2.28
C ILE A 19 0.20 9.64 3.49
N LEU A 20 1.27 8.86 3.42
CA LEU A 20 1.62 7.83 4.41
C LEU A 20 2.57 8.33 5.50
N GLY A 21 3.39 9.33 5.16
CA GLY A 21 4.49 9.79 6.00
C GLY A 21 5.72 8.91 5.88
N GLU A 22 6.84 9.43 6.37
CA GLU A 22 8.16 8.83 6.20
C GLU A 22 8.25 7.45 6.83
N GLU A 23 7.89 7.36 8.11
CA GLU A 23 7.98 6.13 8.90
C GLU A 23 7.17 4.99 8.25
N LEU A 24 5.89 5.21 7.99
CA LEU A 24 5.02 4.16 7.46
C LEU A 24 5.41 3.75 6.04
N LEU A 25 5.76 4.70 5.17
CA LEU A 25 6.22 4.36 3.82
C LEU A 25 7.52 3.56 3.87
N GLY A 26 8.47 3.97 4.71
CA GLY A 26 9.74 3.26 4.87
C GLY A 26 9.56 1.84 5.38
N GLN A 27 8.69 1.64 6.37
CA GLN A 27 8.36 0.30 6.87
C GLN A 27 7.68 -0.58 5.81
N LEU A 28 6.73 -0.03 5.04
CA LEU A 28 6.03 -0.78 3.99
C LEU A 28 6.96 -1.14 2.83
N VAL A 29 7.87 -0.26 2.45
CA VAL A 29 8.86 -0.57 1.40
C VAL A 29 9.99 -1.45 1.93
N GLY A 30 10.27 -1.40 3.23
CA GLY A 30 11.39 -2.08 3.87
C GLY A 30 12.73 -1.37 3.68
N LEU A 31 12.72 -0.07 3.37
CA LEU A 31 13.89 0.78 3.15
C LEU A 31 13.66 2.15 3.80
N PRO A 32 14.71 2.84 4.29
CA PRO A 32 14.61 4.25 4.65
C PRO A 32 14.14 5.09 3.45
N VAL A 33 13.29 6.09 3.68
CA VAL A 33 12.71 6.91 2.58
C VAL A 33 13.77 7.59 1.73
N ALA A 34 14.88 8.02 2.34
CA ALA A 34 16.02 8.60 1.63
C ALA A 34 16.60 7.66 0.55
N SER A 35 16.46 6.35 0.71
CA SER A 35 16.94 5.33 -0.23
C SER A 35 15.89 4.93 -1.27
N ILE A 36 14.62 5.28 -1.07
CA ILE A 36 13.52 4.86 -1.95
C ILE A 36 13.69 5.44 -3.35
N SER A 37 14.02 6.73 -3.49
CA SER A 37 14.13 7.38 -4.80
C SER A 37 15.17 6.71 -5.71
N GLN A 38 16.29 6.26 -5.15
CA GLN A 38 17.34 5.56 -5.90
C GLN A 38 16.96 4.10 -6.19
N ALA A 39 16.22 3.45 -5.28
CA ALA A 39 15.80 2.05 -5.43
C ALA A 39 14.46 1.88 -6.17
N ALA A 40 13.80 2.97 -6.56
CA ALA A 40 12.45 2.95 -7.14
C ALA A 40 12.40 2.43 -8.58
N GLU A 41 13.53 2.37 -9.28
CA GLU A 41 13.53 2.09 -10.72
C GLU A 41 13.57 0.59 -11.05
N GLU A 42 13.98 -0.29 -10.12
CA GLU A 42 14.13 -1.72 -10.44
C GLU A 42 13.78 -2.67 -9.28
N GLY A 43 13.28 -3.85 -9.65
CA GLY A 43 13.12 -5.00 -8.76
C GLY A 43 12.01 -4.87 -7.71
N GLN A 44 12.24 -5.49 -6.55
CA GLN A 44 11.22 -5.67 -5.52
C GLN A 44 10.68 -4.34 -4.95
N THR A 45 11.49 -3.28 -4.93
CA THR A 45 11.08 -1.97 -4.43
C THR A 45 10.05 -1.31 -5.35
N ALA A 46 10.26 -1.38 -6.67
CA ALA A 46 9.31 -0.88 -7.66
C ALA A 46 7.95 -1.60 -7.52
N ASP A 47 7.98 -2.93 -7.37
CA ASP A 47 6.79 -3.75 -7.15
C ASP A 47 6.03 -3.38 -5.87
N ARG A 48 6.76 -3.13 -4.77
CA ARG A 48 6.17 -2.68 -3.50
C ARG A 48 5.54 -1.30 -3.65
N LEU A 49 6.23 -0.35 -4.28
CA LEU A 49 5.69 1.00 -4.52
C LEU A 49 4.44 0.96 -5.39
N ALA A 50 4.44 0.14 -6.45
CA ALA A 50 3.28 -0.06 -7.32
C ALA A 50 2.09 -0.64 -6.55
N TRP A 51 2.33 -1.65 -5.70
CA TRP A 51 1.30 -2.22 -4.84
C TRP A 51 0.75 -1.20 -3.84
N ILE A 52 1.64 -0.46 -3.15
CA ILE A 52 1.26 0.56 -2.16
C ILE A 52 0.41 1.63 -2.84
N SER A 53 0.85 2.10 -4.02
CA SER A 53 0.08 3.02 -4.84
C SER A 53 -1.32 2.51 -5.12
N GLN A 54 -1.46 1.25 -5.54
CA GLN A 54 -2.76 0.71 -5.90
C GLN A 54 -3.69 0.65 -4.69
N VAL A 55 -3.19 0.20 -3.53
CA VAL A 55 -3.95 0.19 -2.28
C VAL A 55 -4.37 1.61 -1.88
N VAL A 56 -3.43 2.55 -1.83
CA VAL A 56 -3.71 3.94 -1.42
C VAL A 56 -4.74 4.59 -2.33
N SER A 57 -4.65 4.39 -3.64
CA SER A 57 -5.60 4.97 -4.59
C SER A 57 -7.03 4.43 -4.42
N TYR A 58 -7.22 3.15 -4.04
CA TYR A 58 -8.54 2.66 -3.65
C TYR A 58 -9.05 3.33 -2.37
N LEU A 59 -8.17 3.50 -1.38
CA LEU A 59 -8.55 4.09 -0.10
C LEU A 59 -8.83 5.59 -0.18
N GLN A 60 -8.19 6.34 -1.08
CA GLN A 60 -8.43 7.77 -1.28
C GLN A 60 -9.89 8.08 -1.67
N GLY A 61 -10.59 7.15 -2.30
CA GLY A 61 -12.01 7.31 -2.62
C GLY A 61 -12.94 7.33 -1.39
N ALA A 62 -12.47 6.81 -0.25
CA ALA A 62 -13.28 6.59 0.95
C ALA A 62 -12.68 7.15 2.25
N TYR A 63 -11.38 7.49 2.27
CA TYR A 63 -10.66 7.87 3.48
C TYR A 63 -9.80 9.12 3.29
N SER A 64 -9.68 9.92 4.35
CA SER A 64 -8.65 10.95 4.46
C SER A 64 -7.25 10.34 4.65
N ASN A 65 -6.18 11.10 4.45
CA ASN A 65 -4.80 10.64 4.67
C ASN A 65 -4.60 10.01 6.06
N GLY A 66 -5.17 10.60 7.12
CA GLY A 66 -5.14 10.01 8.46
C GLY A 66 -5.91 8.69 8.57
N GLY A 67 -7.03 8.56 7.84
CA GLY A 67 -7.78 7.31 7.71
C GLY A 67 -6.97 6.24 6.99
N ILE A 68 -6.28 6.59 5.90
CA ILE A 68 -5.40 5.69 5.13
C ILE A 68 -4.26 5.19 6.00
N ARG A 69 -3.58 6.07 6.74
CA ARG A 69 -2.51 5.67 7.68
C ARG A 69 -3.03 4.68 8.73
N ARG A 70 -4.19 4.95 9.32
CA ARG A 70 -4.83 4.02 10.27
C ARG A 70 -5.28 2.73 9.62
N TRP A 71 -5.66 2.75 8.35
CA TRP A 71 -6.02 1.54 7.61
C TRP A 71 -4.85 0.56 7.63
N PHE A 72 -3.60 1.00 7.40
CA PHE A 72 -2.44 0.10 7.42
C PHE A 72 -2.07 -0.48 8.79
N THR A 73 -2.49 0.16 9.89
CA THR A 73 -2.10 -0.22 11.25
C THR A 73 -3.22 -0.86 12.06
N ARG A 74 -4.44 -0.95 11.50
CA ARG A 74 -5.58 -1.60 12.18
C ARG A 74 -5.62 -3.12 11.90
N PRO A 75 -5.81 -3.96 12.93
CA PRO A 75 -6.08 -5.38 12.78
C PRO A 75 -7.20 -5.72 11.80
N ARG A 76 -7.04 -6.81 11.05
CA ARG A 76 -8.07 -7.37 10.15
C ARG A 76 -8.23 -8.86 10.38
N ALA A 77 -9.47 -9.32 10.50
CA ALA A 77 -9.76 -10.75 10.65
C ALA A 77 -9.22 -11.57 9.46
N GLN A 78 -9.28 -11.02 8.26
CA GLN A 78 -8.77 -11.63 7.02
C GLN A 78 -7.23 -11.72 6.96
N LEU A 79 -6.53 -11.05 7.88
CA LEU A 79 -5.07 -11.11 8.04
C LEU A 79 -4.69 -11.78 9.37
N ASP A 80 -5.49 -12.73 9.83
CA ASP A 80 -5.30 -13.47 11.09
C ASP A 80 -5.25 -12.55 12.33
N GLY A 81 -6.03 -11.46 12.30
CA GLY A 81 -6.03 -10.47 13.38
C GLY A 81 -4.83 -9.53 13.38
N ARG A 82 -3.95 -9.60 12.38
CA ARG A 82 -2.84 -8.64 12.20
C ARG A 82 -3.28 -7.44 11.38
N SER A 83 -2.59 -6.32 11.55
CA SER A 83 -2.69 -5.19 10.63
C SER A 83 -1.99 -5.50 9.30
N PRO A 84 -2.33 -4.78 8.19
CA PRO A 84 -1.61 -4.89 6.93
C PRO A 84 -0.11 -4.73 7.09
N LEU A 85 0.33 -3.73 7.87
CA LEU A 85 1.75 -3.51 8.12
C LEU A 85 2.43 -4.73 8.77
N GLU A 86 1.83 -5.28 9.83
CA GLU A 86 2.36 -6.45 10.54
C GLU A 86 2.29 -7.73 9.68
N ALA A 87 1.23 -7.88 8.89
CA ALA A 87 1.02 -9.07 8.09
C ALA A 87 1.98 -9.14 6.90
N LEU A 88 2.27 -7.99 6.27
CA LEU A 88 3.30 -7.89 5.24
C LEU A 88 4.66 -8.28 5.84
N GLY A 89 5.06 -7.61 6.92
CA GLY A 89 6.34 -7.88 7.59
C GLY A 89 7.56 -7.68 6.68
N PRO A 90 8.77 -8.05 7.16
CA PRO A 90 9.98 -7.94 6.36
C PRO A 90 9.96 -8.89 5.16
N GLY A 91 10.41 -8.42 4.00
CA GLY A 91 10.63 -9.29 2.83
C GLY A 91 9.38 -9.66 2.03
N TRP A 92 8.22 -9.06 2.33
CA TRP A 92 6.98 -9.34 1.60
C TRP A 92 7.07 -9.10 0.08
N ARG A 93 6.22 -9.80 -0.65
CA ARG A 93 6.07 -9.71 -2.11
C ARG A 93 4.69 -9.21 -2.49
N SER A 94 4.61 -8.35 -3.50
CA SER A 94 3.37 -7.72 -3.96
C SER A 94 2.34 -8.67 -4.57
N ASP A 95 2.79 -9.81 -5.06
CA ASP A 95 2.00 -10.80 -5.79
C ASP A 95 1.54 -11.99 -4.94
N ALA A 96 1.88 -12.03 -3.66
CA ALA A 96 1.68 -13.21 -2.83
C ALA A 96 1.20 -12.90 -1.41
N GLY A 97 0.54 -13.90 -0.82
CA GLY A 97 0.24 -13.95 0.61
C GLY A 97 -0.56 -12.73 1.13
N PRO A 98 -0.15 -12.13 2.26
CA PRO A 98 -0.86 -11.01 2.88
C PRO A 98 -1.09 -9.80 1.98
N ALA A 99 -0.20 -9.56 1.00
CA ALA A 99 -0.32 -8.44 0.06
C ALA A 99 -1.52 -8.58 -0.87
N ALA A 100 -1.77 -9.79 -1.38
CA ALA A 100 -2.93 -10.08 -2.22
C ALA A 100 -4.24 -9.89 -1.45
N ILE A 101 -4.27 -10.33 -0.19
CA ILE A 101 -5.43 -10.19 0.70
C ILE A 101 -5.69 -8.71 1.01
N ALA A 102 -4.67 -7.96 1.44
CA ALA A 102 -4.83 -6.54 1.76
C ALA A 102 -5.28 -5.72 0.54
N LEU A 103 -4.76 -6.01 -0.65
CA LEU A 103 -5.21 -5.38 -1.89
C LEU A 103 -6.68 -5.68 -2.20
N ARG A 104 -7.12 -6.92 -2.01
CA ARG A 104 -8.54 -7.28 -2.16
C ARG A 104 -9.42 -6.50 -1.19
N LEU A 105 -9.02 -6.38 0.08
CA LEU A 105 -9.78 -5.62 1.08
C LEU A 105 -9.88 -4.13 0.73
N ALA A 106 -8.83 -3.55 0.14
CA ALA A 106 -8.88 -2.18 -0.36
C ALA A 106 -9.87 -2.04 -1.53
N LYS A 107 -9.93 -3.02 -2.44
CA LYS A 107 -10.86 -3.04 -3.59
C LYS A 107 -12.32 -3.16 -3.18
N GLU A 108 -12.62 -3.86 -2.10
CA GLU A 108 -13.99 -4.07 -1.60
C GLU A 108 -14.61 -2.79 -0.97
N LEU A 109 -13.81 -1.73 -0.79
CA LEU A 109 -14.26 -0.44 -0.24
C LEU A 109 -14.80 0.53 -1.30
N VAL A 110 -14.78 0.16 -2.58
CA VAL A 110 -15.22 1.00 -3.73
C VAL A 110 -16.19 0.30 -4.68
#